data_AF-A0A963M3T2-F1
#
_entry.id   AF-A0A963M3T2-F1
#
_cell.length_a   1.000
_cell.length_b   1.000
_cell.length_c   1.000
_cell.angle_alpha   90.00
_cell.angle_beta   90.00
_cell.angle_gamma   90.00
#
_symmetry.space_group_name_H-M   'P 1'
#
loop_
_entity.id
_entity.type
_entity.pdbx_description
1 polymer ?
#
loop_
_entity_poly.entity_id
_entity_poly.type
_entity_poly.pdbx_seq_one_letter_code
_entity_poly.pdbx_strand_id
1 'polypeptide(L)'
;MQRRWAWGWVCGCLAWALAAPALAQTVEVTGALFPTDPVTTGNRLALSGAGSTCGTVKAFPGTVAETGLRYDTFAYTNTGPARCVTFQITGNCPAPGVLLSAYSGAFNPADVSAGYLGDAGLGSDNNVVRTLALDMTTGQSVNLVVSNATLDGGGAAQTCAWRVTYDVPSSDVAAVPSLGEWGLALTGLLAAGLGARRLRRRAA
;
A
#
# COMPACT_ATOMS: atom_id res chain seq x y z
N MET A 1 -4.04 -73.41 3.45
CA MET A 1 -4.54 -72.41 4.42
C MET A 1 -3.41 -71.40 4.59
N GLN A 2 -3.47 -70.08 4.38
CA GLN A 2 -4.46 -69.02 4.19
C GLN A 2 -3.85 -67.99 3.19
N ARG A 3 -4.52 -67.47 2.15
CA ARG A 3 -5.45 -66.33 2.09
C ARG A 3 -4.94 -65.01 2.71
N ARG A 4 -4.99 -63.92 1.89
CA ARG A 4 -5.05 -62.45 2.20
C ARG A 4 -3.69 -61.72 2.18
N TRP A 5 -3.53 -60.48 1.72
CA TRP A 5 -4.42 -59.41 1.24
C TRP A 5 -3.58 -58.36 0.49
N ALA A 6 -4.17 -57.72 -0.53
CA ALA A 6 -3.60 -56.57 -1.23
C ALA A 6 -3.74 -55.30 -0.38
N TRP A 7 -2.65 -54.55 -0.17
CA TRP A 7 -2.71 -53.17 0.30
C TRP A 7 -2.05 -52.26 -0.75
N GLY A 8 -2.91 -51.55 -1.48
CA GLY A 8 -2.52 -50.50 -2.41
C GLY A 8 -2.06 -49.27 -1.63
N TRP A 9 -0.80 -48.88 -1.83
CA TRP A 9 -0.31 -47.57 -1.46
C TRP A 9 -0.57 -46.62 -2.63
N VAL A 10 -1.75 -46.00 -2.63
CA VAL A 10 -1.99 -44.77 -3.38
C VAL A 10 -1.24 -43.68 -2.62
N CYS A 11 -0.04 -43.38 -3.08
CA CYS A 11 0.74 -42.24 -2.60
C CYS A 11 0.04 -40.98 -3.13
N GLY A 12 -0.88 -40.42 -2.36
CA GLY A 12 -1.52 -39.15 -2.66
C GLY A 12 -0.46 -38.06 -2.70
N CYS A 13 -0.31 -37.41 -3.85
CA CYS A 13 0.41 -36.14 -3.95
C CYS A 13 -0.36 -35.11 -3.11
N LEU A 14 0.00 -34.99 -1.83
CA LEU A 14 -0.28 -33.82 -1.02
C LEU A 14 0.38 -32.63 -1.72
N ALA A 15 -0.38 -31.95 -2.57
CA ALA A 15 -0.02 -30.62 -3.05
C ALA A 15 -0.04 -29.70 -1.82
N TRP A 16 1.13 -29.55 -1.20
CA TRP A 16 1.38 -28.44 -0.30
C TRP A 16 1.24 -27.18 -1.15
N ALA A 17 0.07 -26.54 -1.07
CA ALA A 17 -0.10 -25.17 -1.50
C ALA A 17 0.77 -24.32 -0.56
N LEU A 18 2.04 -24.13 -0.95
CA LEU A 18 2.85 -23.04 -0.42
C LEU A 18 2.09 -21.77 -0.77
N ALA A 19 1.40 -21.19 0.21
CA ALA A 19 0.88 -19.83 0.09
C ALA A 19 2.10 -18.93 -0.15
N ALA A 20 2.32 -18.54 -1.40
CA ALA A 20 3.34 -17.57 -1.73
C ALA A 20 3.04 -16.31 -0.90
N PRO A 21 4.02 -15.72 -0.19
CA PRO A 21 3.81 -14.44 0.48
C PRO A 21 3.39 -13.45 -0.61
N ALA A 22 2.25 -12.81 -0.43
CA ALA A 22 1.83 -11.73 -1.30
C ALA A 22 2.93 -10.66 -1.27
N LEU A 23 3.64 -10.49 -2.38
CA LEU A 23 4.64 -9.45 -2.49
C LEU A 23 3.89 -8.10 -2.39
N ALA A 24 4.40 -7.21 -1.55
CA ALA A 24 3.96 -5.82 -1.53
C ALA A 24 4.95 -5.02 -2.38
N GLN A 25 4.44 -4.21 -3.30
CA GLN A 25 5.24 -3.27 -4.06
C GLN A 25 5.16 -1.90 -3.40
N THR A 26 6.30 -1.29 -3.11
CA THR A 26 6.34 0.10 -2.65
C THR A 26 6.19 1.05 -3.83
N VAL A 27 5.23 1.95 -3.73
CA VAL A 27 5.00 3.05 -4.67
C VAL A 27 5.49 4.33 -4.04
N GLU A 28 6.04 5.20 -4.88
CA GLU A 28 6.53 6.50 -4.48
C GLU A 28 5.88 7.60 -5.34
N VAL A 29 5.42 8.65 -4.67
CA VAL A 29 4.94 9.89 -5.28
C VAL A 29 5.81 11.03 -4.76
N THR A 30 6.33 11.85 -5.67
CA THR A 30 7.15 13.02 -5.31
C THR A 30 6.52 14.29 -5.87
N GLY A 31 6.79 15.40 -5.21
CA GLY A 31 6.33 16.72 -5.63
C GLY A 31 7.07 17.82 -4.87
N ALA A 32 6.63 19.05 -5.07
CA ALA A 32 7.10 20.18 -4.30
C ALA A 32 6.01 21.26 -4.24
N LEU A 33 5.86 21.89 -3.08
CA LEU A 33 4.99 23.04 -2.92
C LEU A 33 5.67 24.27 -3.54
N PHE A 34 5.13 24.82 -4.62
CA PHE A 34 5.62 25.99 -5.33
C PHE A 34 4.79 27.26 -5.03
N PRO A 35 5.36 28.47 -5.21
CA PRO A 35 4.62 29.73 -5.06
C PRO A 35 3.33 29.86 -5.86
N THR A 36 3.20 29.11 -6.96
CA THR A 36 2.04 29.10 -7.86
C THR A 36 0.96 28.12 -7.45
N ASP A 37 1.21 27.29 -6.43
CA ASP A 37 0.27 26.28 -6.00
C ASP A 37 -0.96 26.90 -5.34
N PRO A 38 -2.10 26.22 -5.39
CA PRO A 38 -3.29 26.67 -4.70
C PRO A 38 -3.02 26.75 -3.19
N VAL A 39 -3.73 27.68 -2.54
CA VAL A 39 -3.58 27.93 -1.11
C VAL A 39 -4.88 27.69 -0.37
N THR A 40 -4.78 27.28 0.89
CA THR A 40 -5.95 27.20 1.78
C THR A 40 -6.55 28.59 1.96
N THR A 41 -7.87 28.68 1.90
CA THR A 41 -8.63 29.92 2.11
C THR A 41 -9.29 29.97 3.49
N GLY A 42 -9.41 28.82 4.15
CA GLY A 42 -9.85 28.68 5.53
C GLY A 42 -8.70 28.36 6.48
N ASN A 43 -9.05 28.18 7.75
CA ASN A 43 -8.11 27.84 8.81
C ASN A 43 -7.38 26.53 8.52
N ARG A 44 -6.10 26.46 8.89
CA ARG A 44 -5.32 25.23 8.75
C ARG A 44 -5.73 24.15 9.73
N LEU A 45 -5.35 22.91 9.40
CA LEU A 45 -5.45 21.77 10.29
C LEU A 45 -4.54 21.95 11.53
N ALA A 46 -5.07 21.66 12.72
CA ALA A 46 -4.27 21.69 13.93
C ALA A 46 -3.30 20.49 13.97
N LEU A 47 -2.04 20.75 14.31
CA LEU A 47 -1.05 19.70 14.52
C LEU A 47 -1.32 18.99 15.85
N SER A 48 -1.56 17.69 15.80
CA SER A 48 -2.01 16.88 16.94
C SER A 48 -0.89 16.08 17.61
N GLY A 49 0.31 16.05 17.04
CA GLY A 49 1.44 15.29 17.58
C GLY A 49 1.43 13.80 17.21
N ALA A 50 0.25 13.22 16.97
CA ALA A 50 0.07 11.81 16.66
C ALA A 50 -0.57 11.59 15.28
N GLY A 51 0.10 10.79 14.44
CA GLY A 51 -0.44 10.34 13.16
C GLY A 51 -1.61 9.37 13.34
N SER A 52 -2.47 9.29 12.33
CA SER A 52 -3.59 8.33 12.36
C SER A 52 -3.09 6.90 12.21
N THR A 53 -3.80 5.98 12.86
CA THR A 53 -3.50 4.54 12.85
C THR A 53 -4.74 3.75 12.45
N CYS A 54 -4.55 2.57 11.88
CA CYS A 54 -5.65 1.64 11.63
C CYS A 54 -6.26 1.08 12.93
N GLY A 55 -7.46 0.55 12.83
CA GLY A 55 -8.28 0.02 13.93
C GLY A 55 -9.10 1.08 14.65
N THR A 56 -8.82 2.37 14.47
CA THR A 56 -9.61 3.46 15.05
C THR A 56 -9.59 4.68 14.14
N VAL A 57 -10.78 5.18 13.80
CA VAL A 57 -10.89 6.43 13.03
C VAL A 57 -10.39 7.59 13.89
N LYS A 58 -9.40 8.32 13.38
CA LYS A 58 -8.87 9.49 14.07
C LYS A 58 -9.91 10.61 14.06
N ALA A 59 -10.20 11.18 15.23
CA ALA A 59 -11.05 12.36 15.32
C ALA A 59 -10.35 13.59 14.73
N PHE A 60 -11.14 14.47 14.11
CA PHE A 60 -10.62 15.73 13.59
C PHE A 60 -9.97 16.56 14.72
N PRO A 61 -8.69 16.96 14.59
CA PRO A 61 -7.94 17.60 15.67
C PRO A 61 -8.32 19.07 15.89
N GLY A 62 -9.22 19.63 15.06
CA GLY A 62 -9.57 21.03 15.06
C GLY A 62 -8.74 21.85 14.08
N THR A 63 -8.93 23.17 14.13
CA THR A 63 -8.25 24.13 13.25
C THR A 63 -7.48 25.18 14.03
N VAL A 64 -6.42 25.72 13.43
CA VAL A 64 -5.72 26.92 13.92
C VAL A 64 -5.94 28.05 12.92
N ALA A 65 -6.18 29.26 13.42
CA ALA A 65 -6.39 30.44 12.59
C ALA A 65 -5.11 30.81 11.82
N GLU A 66 -4.99 30.25 10.62
CA GLU A 66 -3.91 30.47 9.67
C GLU A 66 -4.41 30.04 8.28
N THR A 67 -4.29 30.92 7.30
CA THR A 67 -4.74 30.72 5.91
C THR A 67 -3.55 30.88 4.97
N GLY A 68 -3.68 30.50 3.71
CA GLY A 68 -2.63 30.74 2.71
C GLY A 68 -1.56 29.66 2.64
N LEU A 69 -1.81 28.48 3.22
CA LEU A 69 -0.89 27.35 3.14
C LEU A 69 -1.01 26.71 1.76
N ARG A 70 0.12 26.49 1.07
CA ARG A 70 0.12 25.79 -0.21
C ARG A 70 -0.20 24.34 -0.01
N TYR A 71 -0.82 23.73 -1.01
CA TYR A 71 -1.10 22.32 -0.99
C TYR A 71 -1.04 21.70 -2.38
N ASP A 72 -0.64 20.43 -2.40
CA ASP A 72 -0.80 19.51 -3.51
C ASP A 72 -1.82 18.44 -3.14
N THR A 73 -2.53 17.93 -4.14
CA THR A 73 -3.49 16.83 -3.95
C THR A 73 -3.25 15.70 -4.94
N PHE A 74 -3.38 14.46 -4.48
CA PHE A 74 -3.38 13.29 -5.35
C PHE A 74 -4.26 12.19 -4.77
N ALA A 75 -4.86 11.38 -5.65
CA ALA A 75 -5.75 10.31 -5.23
C ALA A 75 -4.97 9.01 -4.98
N TYR A 76 -5.40 8.26 -3.97
CA TYR A 76 -5.04 6.85 -3.77
C TYR A 76 -6.31 5.99 -3.82
N THR A 77 -6.22 4.81 -4.43
CA THR A 77 -7.30 3.83 -4.44
C THR A 77 -6.76 2.48 -3.99
N ASN A 78 -7.40 1.86 -2.99
CA ASN A 78 -7.05 0.51 -2.56
C ASN A 78 -7.60 -0.51 -3.57
N THR A 79 -6.77 -0.94 -4.51
CA THR A 79 -7.13 -1.97 -5.50
C THR A 79 -7.09 -3.40 -4.93
N GLY A 80 -6.57 -3.57 -3.71
CA GLY A 80 -6.44 -4.86 -3.03
C GLY A 80 -7.63 -5.25 -2.15
N PRO A 81 -7.48 -6.33 -1.36
CA PRO A 81 -8.42 -6.65 -0.29
C PRO A 81 -8.50 -5.51 0.74
N ALA A 82 -9.54 -5.52 1.58
CA ALA A 82 -9.63 -4.60 2.71
C ALA A 82 -8.40 -4.75 3.61
N ARG A 83 -7.72 -3.64 3.89
CA ARG A 83 -6.43 -3.62 4.59
C ARG A 83 -6.16 -2.28 5.25
N CYS A 84 -5.24 -2.32 6.21
CA CYS A 84 -4.58 -1.13 6.70
C CYS A 84 -3.56 -0.65 5.65
N VAL A 85 -3.74 0.56 5.15
CA VAL A 85 -2.78 1.21 4.24
C VAL A 85 -2.00 2.24 5.03
N THR A 86 -0.67 2.14 5.00
CA THR A 86 0.23 3.10 5.64
C THR A 86 0.91 3.95 4.57
N PHE A 87 0.83 5.26 4.75
CA PHE A 87 1.52 6.27 3.97
C PHE A 87 2.63 6.88 4.82
N GLN A 88 3.81 7.02 4.24
CA GLN A 88 4.94 7.70 4.86
C GLN A 88 5.26 8.96 4.07
N ILE A 89 5.41 10.10 4.74
CA ILE A 89 5.77 11.37 4.12
C ILE A 89 7.15 11.82 4.63
N THR A 90 7.98 12.31 3.71
CA THR A 90 9.19 13.07 4.03
C THR A 90 9.17 14.43 3.31
N GLY A 91 9.51 15.49 4.04
CA GLY A 91 9.69 16.85 3.53
C GLY A 91 11.15 17.28 3.59
N ASN A 92 11.69 17.76 2.47
CA ASN A 92 13.05 18.27 2.38
C ASN A 92 13.06 19.80 2.50
N CYS A 93 12.69 20.29 3.68
CA CYS A 93 12.62 21.72 3.99
C CYS A 93 12.74 21.96 5.51
N PRO A 94 13.02 23.20 5.94
CA PRO A 94 13.08 23.54 7.36
C PRO A 94 11.73 23.36 8.07
N ALA A 95 11.78 23.23 9.40
CA ALA A 95 10.60 23.20 10.23
C ALA A 95 9.69 24.43 9.98
N PRO A 96 8.36 24.26 9.95
CA PRO A 96 7.61 23.04 10.32
C PRO A 96 7.45 22.01 9.19
N GLY A 97 7.94 22.29 7.98
CA GLY A 97 7.87 21.41 6.82
C GLY A 97 6.47 21.17 6.25
N VAL A 98 6.20 19.93 5.80
CA VAL A 98 4.95 19.55 5.14
C VAL A 98 4.12 18.56 5.95
N LEU A 99 2.80 18.70 5.90
CA LEU A 99 1.85 17.80 6.55
C LEU A 99 1.11 16.96 5.51
N LEU A 100 1.03 15.65 5.73
CA LEU A 100 0.17 14.76 4.96
C LEU A 100 -1.17 14.57 5.67
N SER A 101 -2.26 14.75 4.95
CA SER A 101 -3.64 14.48 5.41
C SER A 101 -4.45 13.76 4.33
N ALA A 102 -5.53 13.10 4.74
CA ALA A 102 -6.38 12.30 3.86
C ALA A 102 -7.86 12.65 4.03
N TYR A 103 -8.58 12.61 2.90
CA TYR A 103 -9.99 12.97 2.82
C TYR A 103 -10.78 11.95 1.99
N SER A 104 -12.07 11.76 2.31
CA SER A 104 -12.98 10.84 1.61
C SER A 104 -13.50 11.38 0.26
N GLY A 105 -13.02 12.54 -0.18
CA GLY A 105 -13.44 13.24 -1.39
C GLY A 105 -12.49 14.38 -1.75
N ALA A 106 -12.90 15.28 -2.65
CA ALA A 106 -12.10 16.43 -3.01
C ALA A 106 -11.82 17.32 -1.78
N PHE A 107 -10.59 17.80 -1.67
CA PHE A 107 -10.18 18.68 -0.57
C PHE A 107 -10.88 20.03 -0.67
N ASN A 108 -11.47 20.49 0.43
CA ASN A 108 -12.07 21.82 0.52
C ASN A 108 -11.08 22.80 1.19
N PRO A 109 -10.43 23.71 0.45
CA PRO A 109 -9.44 24.63 1.02
C PRO A 109 -10.05 25.67 1.97
N ALA A 110 -11.37 25.85 1.97
CA ALA A 110 -12.08 26.75 2.88
C ALA A 110 -12.49 26.06 4.19
N ASP A 111 -12.55 24.72 4.21
CA ASP A 111 -12.96 23.92 5.37
C ASP A 111 -12.20 22.58 5.38
N VAL A 112 -11.10 22.56 6.13
CA VAL A 112 -10.24 21.37 6.29
C VAL A 112 -10.87 20.28 7.16
N SER A 113 -12.07 20.50 7.74
CA SER A 113 -12.81 19.45 8.44
C SER A 113 -13.66 18.59 7.49
N ALA A 114 -14.03 19.15 6.33
CA ALA A 114 -14.92 18.51 5.38
C ALA A 114 -14.29 17.23 4.80
N GLY A 115 -14.85 16.08 5.14
CA GLY A 115 -14.41 14.78 4.65
C GLY A 115 -13.08 14.29 5.23
N TYR A 116 -12.61 14.87 6.34
CA TYR A 116 -11.37 14.46 6.99
C TYR A 116 -11.39 12.99 7.42
N LEU A 117 -10.32 12.24 7.10
CA LEU A 117 -10.14 10.83 7.48
C LEU A 117 -8.94 10.61 8.41
N GLY A 118 -7.96 11.51 8.37
CA GLY A 118 -6.74 11.37 9.15
C GLY A 118 -5.62 12.30 8.66
N ASP A 119 -4.60 12.45 9.49
CA ASP A 119 -3.35 13.14 9.15
C ASP A 119 -2.13 12.50 9.82
N ALA A 120 -0.94 12.97 9.45
CA ALA A 120 0.35 12.48 9.94
C ALA A 120 0.78 13.03 11.33
N GLY A 121 -0.07 13.84 11.96
CA GLY A 121 0.07 14.38 13.32
C GLY A 121 0.90 15.65 13.40
N LEU A 122 2.08 15.61 12.76
CA LEU A 122 3.06 16.69 12.72
C LEU A 122 3.54 16.89 11.29
N GLY A 123 4.12 18.06 11.05
CA GLY A 123 4.88 18.31 9.85
C GLY A 123 6.12 17.41 9.76
N SER A 124 6.47 17.07 8.53
CA SER A 124 7.71 16.43 8.13
C SER A 124 8.65 17.50 7.59
N ASP A 125 9.72 17.71 8.33
CA ASP A 125 10.81 18.65 8.05
C ASP A 125 12.14 17.89 8.04
N ASN A 126 13.18 18.44 7.40
CA ASN A 126 14.53 17.87 7.39
C ASN A 126 14.59 16.35 7.09
N ASN A 127 13.70 15.88 6.20
CA ASN A 127 13.51 14.48 5.81
C ASN A 127 13.07 13.54 6.96
N VAL A 128 12.53 14.08 8.06
CA VAL A 128 11.97 13.29 9.16
C VAL A 128 10.69 12.59 8.69
N VAL A 129 10.68 11.26 8.75
CA VAL A 129 9.51 10.48 8.35
C VAL A 129 8.33 10.73 9.28
N ARG A 130 7.15 11.03 8.70
CA ARG A 130 5.85 11.01 9.38
C ARG A 130 4.95 9.99 8.73
N THR A 131 3.99 9.46 9.48
CA THR A 131 3.14 8.35 9.02
C THR A 131 1.67 8.64 9.23
N LEU A 132 0.86 8.17 8.29
CA LEU A 132 -0.59 8.20 8.30
C LEU A 132 -1.05 6.80 7.88
N ALA A 133 -1.87 6.14 8.70
CA ALA A 133 -2.46 4.86 8.33
C ALA A 133 -3.99 4.89 8.42
N LEU A 134 -4.64 4.25 7.45
CA LEU A 134 -6.10 4.22 7.30
C LEU A 134 -6.58 2.80 7.00
N ASP A 135 -7.69 2.39 7.61
CA ASP A 135 -8.42 1.21 7.18
C ASP A 135 -9.14 1.52 5.88
N MET A 136 -8.82 0.76 4.83
CA MET A 136 -9.41 0.96 3.51
C MET A 136 -10.08 -0.32 3.03
N THR A 137 -11.33 -0.21 2.59
CA THR A 137 -12.03 -1.32 1.92
C THR A 137 -11.53 -1.46 0.48
N THR A 138 -11.81 -2.60 -0.14
CA THR A 138 -11.50 -2.81 -1.57
C THR A 138 -12.24 -1.77 -2.43
N GLY A 139 -11.51 -1.16 -3.35
CA GLY A 139 -12.01 -0.12 -4.26
C GLY A 139 -12.23 1.25 -3.61
N GLN A 140 -11.96 1.42 -2.30
CA GLN A 140 -12.08 2.72 -1.65
C GLN A 140 -11.02 3.68 -2.17
N SER A 141 -11.43 4.88 -2.55
CA SER A 141 -10.56 5.97 -2.93
C SER A 141 -10.51 7.05 -1.84
N VAL A 142 -9.33 7.65 -1.66
CA VAL A 142 -9.10 8.80 -0.78
C VAL A 142 -8.29 9.85 -1.52
N ASN A 143 -8.51 11.11 -1.18
CA ASN A 143 -7.69 12.23 -1.65
C ASN A 143 -6.64 12.53 -0.58
N LEU A 144 -5.37 12.39 -0.95
CA LEU A 144 -4.24 12.76 -0.12
C LEU A 144 -3.86 14.20 -0.40
N VAL A 145 -3.60 14.95 0.65
CA VAL A 145 -3.26 16.36 0.60
C VAL A 145 -1.93 16.55 1.32
N VAL A 146 -0.94 17.03 0.59
CA VAL A 146 0.33 17.48 1.17
C VAL A 146 0.26 18.99 1.24
N SER A 147 0.29 19.57 2.44
CA SER A 147 0.27 21.02 2.62
C SER A 147 1.50 21.49 3.37
N ASN A 148 1.79 22.80 3.35
CA ASN A 148 2.65 23.35 4.40
C ASN A 148 2.03 23.00 5.77
N ALA A 149 2.88 22.74 6.78
CA ALA A 149 2.39 22.42 8.12
C ALA A 149 1.97 23.68 8.89
N THR A 150 2.76 24.74 8.80
CA THR A 150 2.45 26.13 9.20
C THR A 150 3.06 27.08 8.17
N LEU A 151 2.76 28.36 8.24
CA LEU A 151 3.55 29.37 7.52
C LEU A 151 4.87 29.58 8.25
N ASP A 152 5.93 29.94 7.53
CA ASP A 152 7.19 30.34 8.17
C ASP A 152 6.94 31.57 9.03
N GLY A 153 7.70 31.80 10.10
CA GLY A 153 7.51 32.85 11.12
C GLY A 153 7.42 34.32 10.65
N GLY A 154 7.25 34.57 9.35
CA GLY A 154 6.84 35.83 8.71
C GLY A 154 5.57 35.75 7.84
N GLY A 155 4.77 34.68 7.93
CA GLY A 155 3.45 34.56 7.29
C GLY A 155 3.45 34.12 5.83
N ALA A 156 4.57 33.62 5.30
CA ALA A 156 4.65 33.11 3.94
C ALA A 156 4.69 31.57 3.93
N ALA A 157 4.00 30.97 2.97
CA ALA A 157 4.15 29.55 2.69
C ALA A 157 5.57 29.26 2.19
N GLN A 158 6.16 28.16 2.66
CA GLN A 158 7.49 27.72 2.24
C GLN A 158 7.42 26.89 0.95
N THR A 159 8.47 26.99 0.12
CA THR A 159 8.68 26.04 -0.96
C THR A 159 9.31 24.78 -0.38
N CYS A 160 8.65 23.63 -0.53
CA CYS A 160 9.14 22.39 0.06
C CYS A 160 8.94 21.19 -0.87
N ALA A 161 10.05 20.52 -1.21
CA ALA A 161 10.00 19.24 -1.89
C ALA A 161 9.56 18.13 -0.93
N TRP A 162 8.72 17.22 -1.39
CA TRP A 162 8.13 16.18 -0.57
C TRP A 162 8.07 14.84 -1.30
N ARG A 163 8.03 13.75 -0.53
CA ARG A 163 7.92 12.37 -1.01
C ARG A 163 6.95 11.60 -0.14
N VAL A 164 5.93 11.01 -0.75
CA VAL A 164 5.01 10.06 -0.11
C VAL A 164 5.30 8.65 -0.63
N THR A 165 5.48 7.69 0.28
CA THR A 165 5.58 6.27 -0.06
C THR A 165 4.44 5.48 0.58
N TYR A 166 3.99 4.44 -0.10
CA TYR A 166 3.00 3.49 0.41
C TYR A 166 3.12 2.16 -0.34
N ASP A 167 2.65 1.09 0.28
CA ASP A 167 2.66 -0.23 -0.35
C ASP A 167 1.33 -0.55 -1.04
N VAL A 168 1.42 -1.16 -2.22
CA VAL A 168 0.30 -1.77 -2.94
C VAL A 168 0.49 -3.29 -3.03
N PRO A 169 -0.59 -4.09 -3.06
CA PRO A 169 -0.46 -5.51 -3.36
C PRO A 169 0.17 -5.71 -4.74
N SER A 170 1.17 -6.57 -4.86
CA SER A 170 1.77 -6.90 -6.16
C SER A 170 0.71 -7.53 -7.06
N SER A 171 0.60 -7.05 -8.30
CA SER A 171 -0.25 -7.66 -9.32
C SER A 171 0.43 -8.85 -10.00
N ASP A 172 1.67 -9.17 -9.62
CA ASP A 172 2.45 -10.24 -10.23
C ASP A 172 1.94 -11.60 -9.76
N VAL A 173 0.96 -12.15 -10.47
CA VAL A 173 0.83 -13.60 -10.56
C VAL A 173 2.09 -14.05 -11.27
N ALA A 174 3.10 -14.52 -10.52
CA ALA A 174 4.23 -15.23 -11.12
C ALA A 174 3.62 -16.27 -12.06
N ALA A 175 3.84 -16.12 -13.37
CA ALA A 175 3.31 -17.06 -14.34
C ALA A 175 3.77 -18.44 -13.89
N VAL A 176 2.83 -19.31 -13.49
CA VAL A 176 3.16 -20.71 -13.25
C VAL A 176 3.80 -21.16 -14.56
N PRO A 177 5.05 -21.66 -14.57
CA PRO A 177 5.65 -22.13 -15.79
C PRO A 177 4.77 -23.27 -16.29
N SER A 178 3.91 -22.97 -17.26
CA SER A 178 3.18 -24.01 -17.98
C SER A 178 4.27 -24.80 -18.67
N LEU A 179 4.39 -26.08 -18.34
CA LEU A 179 5.20 -26.99 -19.13
C LEU A 179 4.75 -26.79 -20.58
N GLY A 180 5.67 -26.34 -21.43
CA GLY A 180 5.40 -26.30 -22.86
C GLY A 180 4.98 -27.69 -23.34
N GLU A 181 4.34 -27.77 -24.49
CA GLU A 181 3.81 -29.02 -25.05
C GLU A 181 4.85 -30.16 -25.05
N TRP A 182 6.11 -29.82 -25.33
CA TRP A 182 7.26 -30.71 -25.24
C TRP A 182 7.60 -31.18 -23.81
N GLY A 183 7.47 -30.30 -22.81
CA GLY A 183 7.69 -30.63 -21.40
C GLY A 183 6.66 -31.65 -20.89
N LEU A 184 5.40 -31.50 -21.30
CA LEU A 184 4.32 -32.47 -21.01
C LEU A 184 4.54 -33.80 -21.76
N ALA A 185 4.92 -33.74 -23.04
CA ALA A 185 5.21 -34.93 -23.84
C ALA A 185 6.37 -35.75 -23.24
N LEU A 186 7.45 -35.10 -22.83
CA LEU A 186 8.62 -35.76 -22.24
C LEU A 186 8.32 -36.39 -20.87
N THR A 187 7.57 -35.68 -20.02
CA THR A 187 7.14 -36.24 -18.73
C THR A 187 6.19 -37.43 -18.91
N GLY A 188 5.29 -37.38 -19.90
CA GLY A 188 4.44 -38.51 -20.27
C GLY A 188 5.24 -39.74 -20.75
N LEU A 189 6.23 -39.54 -21.62
CA LEU A 189 7.09 -40.62 -22.12
C LEU A 189 7.95 -41.25 -21.01
N LEU A 190 8.49 -40.44 -20.10
CA LEU A 190 9.24 -40.93 -18.95
C LEU A 190 8.37 -41.79 -18.03
N ALA A 191 7.14 -41.36 -17.73
CA ALA A 191 6.20 -42.13 -16.93
C ALA A 191 5.84 -43.47 -17.59
N ALA A 192 5.56 -43.46 -18.90
CA ALA A 192 5.27 -44.67 -19.66
C ALA A 192 6.47 -45.64 -19.70
N GLY A 193 7.69 -45.12 -19.91
CA GLY A 193 8.92 -45.91 -19.94
C GLY A 193 9.24 -46.57 -18.59
N LEU A 194 9.05 -45.84 -17.48
CA LEU A 194 9.21 -46.39 -16.13
C LEU A 194 8.14 -47.45 -15.81
N GLY A 195 6.90 -47.23 -16.24
CA GLY A 195 5.81 -48.22 -16.13
C GLY A 195 6.13 -49.51 -16.88
N ALA A 196 6.56 -49.41 -18.14
CA ALA A 196 6.95 -50.56 -18.96
C ALA A 196 8.14 -51.34 -18.36
N ARG A 197 9.14 -50.64 -17.81
CA ARG A 197 10.27 -51.28 -17.11
C ARG A 197 9.84 -52.02 -15.85
N ARG A 198 8.93 -51.46 -15.05
CA ARG A 198 8.40 -52.13 -13.85
C ARG A 198 7.58 -53.37 -14.20
N LEU A 199 6.77 -53.32 -15.27
CA LEU A 199 6.00 -54.47 -15.74
C LEU A 199 6.91 -55.59 -16.26
N ARG A 200 7.94 -55.25 -17.06
CA ARG A 200 8.92 -56.24 -17.55
C ARG A 200 9.71 -56.91 -16.42
N ARG A 201 10.06 -56.17 -15.37
CA ARG A 201 10.74 -56.72 -14.18
C ARG A 201 9.86 -57.58 -13.27
N ARG A 202 8.53 -57.59 -13.47
CA ARG A 202 7.59 -58.45 -12.74
C ARG A 202 7.21 -59.71 -13.54
N ALA A 203 7.50 -59.73 -14.84
CA ALA A 203 7.21 -60.84 -15.73
C ALA A 203 8.42 -61.79 -15.94
N ALA A 204 9.56 -61.44 -15.36
CA ALA A 204 10.76 -62.27 -15.24
C ALA A 204 10.98 -62.59 -13.76
#